data_AF-A0A950TPC9-F1
#
_entry.id   AF-A0A950TPC9-F1
#
_cell.length_a   1.000
_cell.length_b   1.000
_cell.length_c   1.000
_cell.angle_alpha   90.00
_cell.angle_beta   90.00
_cell.angle_gamma   90.00
#
_symmetry.space_group_name_H-M   'P 1'
#
loop_
_entity.id
_entity.type
_entity.pdbx_description
1 polymer ?
#
loop_
_entity_poly.entity_id
_entity_poly.type
_entity_poly.pdbx_seq_one_letter_code
_entity_poly.pdbx_strand_id
1 'polypeptide(L)'
;MNRKLQILIFIAVSLVFITSIHAQKVTGVYERFSVGKGSGDLEGMRVVIFKAGPNEAYHAIVQIAGGGADDPEPAMVDVTVKGRKVSFTVSGVKYSGTVTATRLTLKEDGGSGETLTRKPESSFFR
;
A
#
# COMPACT_ATOMS: atom_id res chain seq x y z
N MET A 1 10.36 -19.18 66.12
CA MET A 1 11.61 -19.15 65.35
C MET A 1 11.92 -20.57 64.91
N ASN A 2 11.78 -20.88 63.61
CA ASN A 2 12.49 -21.96 62.91
C ASN A 2 12.43 -21.66 61.41
N ARG A 3 13.49 -21.00 60.96
CA ARG A 3 13.73 -20.58 59.59
C ARG A 3 14.35 -21.75 58.86
N LYS A 4 13.62 -22.35 57.91
CA LYS A 4 14.15 -22.97 56.69
C LYS A 4 12.98 -23.58 55.93
N LEU A 5 12.95 -23.26 54.64
CA LEU A 5 12.21 -23.98 53.60
C LEU A 5 10.73 -23.60 53.42
N GLN A 6 10.50 -22.51 52.70
CA GLN A 6 9.63 -22.55 51.52
C GLN A 6 9.87 -21.30 50.66
N ILE A 7 10.92 -21.42 49.86
CA ILE A 7 11.16 -20.59 48.68
C ILE A 7 10.13 -21.05 47.65
N LEU A 8 9.16 -20.20 47.31
CA LEU A 8 8.43 -20.31 46.05
C LEU A 8 8.17 -18.90 45.49
N ILE A 9 9.27 -18.30 45.04
CA ILE A 9 9.42 -17.58 43.78
C ILE A 9 8.09 -17.17 43.12
N PHE A 10 7.69 -15.91 43.30
CA PHE A 10 6.76 -15.20 42.41
C PHE A 10 7.53 -14.79 41.14
N ILE A 11 7.59 -15.68 40.14
CA ILE A 11 8.08 -15.33 38.80
C ILE A 11 7.00 -14.54 38.07
N ALA A 12 7.40 -13.36 37.62
CA ALA A 12 6.66 -12.43 36.79
C ALA A 12 6.02 -13.12 35.57
N VAL A 13 4.69 -13.08 35.48
CA VAL A 13 4.00 -13.23 34.20
C VAL A 13 3.85 -11.83 33.62
N SER A 14 4.97 -11.28 33.14
CA SER A 14 4.95 -10.17 32.20
C SER A 14 4.44 -10.74 30.88
N LEU A 15 3.13 -10.67 30.66
CA LEU A 15 2.52 -11.01 29.38
C LEU A 15 2.92 -9.93 28.37
N VAL A 16 4.15 -10.01 27.87
CA VAL A 16 4.60 -9.21 26.74
C VAL A 16 3.90 -9.80 25.52
N PHE A 17 2.74 -9.26 25.18
CA PHE A 17 2.20 -9.37 23.84
C PHE A 17 3.16 -8.62 22.91
N ILE A 18 4.20 -9.32 22.47
CA ILE A 18 4.95 -8.91 21.29
C ILE A 18 4.00 -9.12 20.12
N THR A 19 3.10 -8.16 19.89
CA THR A 19 2.46 -8.05 18.58
C THR A 19 3.60 -7.84 17.61
N SER A 20 3.94 -8.88 16.84
CA SER A 20 4.84 -8.74 15.71
C SER A 20 4.17 -7.73 14.77
N ILE A 21 4.55 -6.46 14.88
CA ILE A 21 4.17 -5.42 13.94
C ILE A 21 4.94 -5.77 12.67
N HIS A 22 4.43 -6.73 11.90
CA HIS A 22 4.91 -6.94 10.55
C HIS A 22 4.74 -5.59 9.84
N ALA A 23 5.86 -4.93 9.53
CA ALA A 23 5.86 -3.70 8.78
C ALA A 23 5.05 -3.96 7.50
N GLN A 24 3.86 -3.37 7.41
CA GLN A 24 2.95 -3.61 6.31
C GLN A 24 3.66 -3.18 5.03
N LYS A 25 3.98 -4.14 4.16
CA LYS A 25 4.67 -3.86 2.90
C LYS A 25 3.83 -2.90 2.04
N VAL A 26 4.40 -1.74 1.76
CA VAL A 26 3.83 -0.75 0.81
C VAL A 26 3.99 -1.20 -0.64
N THR A 27 4.92 -2.11 -0.91
CA THR A 27 5.08 -2.76 -2.20
C THR A 27 3.85 -3.58 -2.56
N GLY A 28 3.42 -3.51 -3.81
CA GLY A 28 2.30 -4.27 -4.34
C GLY A 28 1.66 -3.60 -5.55
N VAL A 29 0.75 -4.35 -6.17
CA VAL A 29 -0.14 -3.84 -7.23
C VAL A 29 -1.47 -3.46 -6.62
N TYR A 30 -1.91 -2.24 -6.88
CA TYR A 30 -3.20 -1.72 -6.46
C TYR A 30 -3.97 -1.24 -7.68
N GLU A 31 -5.24 -1.61 -7.79
CA GLU A 31 -6.00 -1.29 -8.98
C GLU A 31 -7.50 -1.14 -8.71
N ARG A 32 -8.13 -0.25 -9.48
CA ARG A 32 -9.58 -0.15 -9.64
C ARG A 32 -9.91 0.11 -11.11
N PHE A 33 -9.57 -0.83 -11.98
CA PHE A 33 -10.03 -0.79 -13.37
C PHE A 33 -11.41 -1.40 -13.50
N SER A 34 -12.23 -0.78 -14.35
CA SER A 34 -13.53 -1.26 -14.77
C SER A 34 -13.73 -0.97 -16.24
N VAL A 35 -14.62 -1.73 -16.89
CA VAL A 35 -15.09 -1.41 -18.23
C VAL A 35 -16.30 -0.50 -18.10
N GLY A 36 -16.26 0.67 -18.74
CA GLY A 36 -17.34 1.64 -18.75
C GLY A 36 -18.59 1.04 -19.37
N LYS A 37 -19.73 1.07 -18.66
CA LYS A 37 -20.96 0.37 -19.07
C LYS A 37 -21.56 0.87 -20.38
N GLY A 38 -21.27 2.12 -20.76
CA GLY A 38 -21.76 2.74 -22.00
C GLY A 38 -20.69 2.88 -23.08
N SER A 39 -19.43 3.05 -22.69
CA SER A 39 -18.30 3.23 -23.61
C SER A 39 -17.70 1.91 -24.08
N GLY A 40 -17.66 0.89 -23.20
CA GLY A 40 -16.86 -0.31 -23.40
C GLY A 40 -15.37 -0.09 -23.13
N ASP A 41 -14.98 1.13 -22.73
CA ASP A 41 -13.58 1.51 -22.55
C ASP A 41 -13.08 1.22 -21.14
N LEU A 42 -11.76 1.11 -20.99
CA LEU A 42 -11.12 0.93 -19.70
C LEU A 42 -11.13 2.26 -18.92
N GLU A 43 -11.59 2.21 -17.68
CA GLU A 43 -11.66 3.36 -16.77
C GLU A 43 -11.05 2.99 -15.42
N GLY A 44 -10.36 3.95 -14.79
CA GLY A 44 -9.84 3.85 -13.42
C GLY A 44 -8.32 3.95 -13.33
N MET A 45 -7.73 3.36 -12.29
CA MET A 45 -6.31 3.54 -12.00
C MET A 45 -5.65 2.23 -11.57
N ARG A 46 -4.38 2.06 -11.98
CA ARG A 46 -3.43 1.09 -11.43
C ARG A 46 -2.20 1.80 -10.90
N VAL A 47 -1.75 1.39 -9.72
CA VAL A 47 -0.50 1.82 -9.09
C VAL A 47 0.27 0.58 -8.67
N VAL A 48 1.48 0.43 -9.19
CA VAL A 48 2.41 -0.65 -8.82
C VAL A 48 3.54 -0.05 -8.03
N ILE A 49 3.54 -0.21 -6.70
CA ILE A 49 4.61 0.30 -5.84
C ILE A 49 5.67 -0.78 -5.67
N PHE A 50 6.94 -0.45 -5.90
CA PHE A 50 8.08 -1.34 -5.69
C PHE A 50 9.29 -0.59 -5.15
N LYS A 51 10.17 -1.33 -4.49
CA LYS A 51 11.44 -0.80 -4.01
C LYS A 51 12.47 -0.97 -5.14
N ALA A 52 13.21 0.07 -5.48
CA ALA A 52 14.33 -0.02 -6.42
C ALA A 52 15.59 0.55 -5.78
N GLY A 53 16.66 -0.23 -5.80
CA GLY A 53 17.96 0.21 -5.27
C GLY A 53 18.12 0.16 -3.75
N PRO A 54 19.32 0.55 -3.26
CA PRO A 54 19.61 0.65 -1.84
C PRO A 54 18.86 1.83 -1.20
N ASN A 55 18.71 1.83 0.13
CA ASN A 55 18.17 2.95 0.93
C ASN A 55 16.65 3.20 0.88
N GLU A 56 15.83 2.17 0.68
CA GLU A 56 14.36 2.34 0.71
C GLU A 56 13.83 3.34 -0.33
N ALA A 57 14.51 3.48 -1.47
CA ALA A 57 13.95 4.19 -2.61
C ALA A 57 12.77 3.39 -3.19
N TYR A 58 11.60 4.01 -3.23
CA TYR A 58 10.39 3.45 -3.79
C TYR A 58 10.02 4.18 -5.07
N HIS A 59 9.56 3.42 -6.05
CA HIS A 59 8.96 3.94 -7.27
C HIS A 59 7.57 3.35 -7.45
N ALA A 60 6.78 4.00 -8.30
CA ALA A 60 5.53 3.45 -8.77
C ALA A 60 5.45 3.51 -10.29
N ILE A 61 4.84 2.48 -10.88
CA ILE A 61 4.25 2.59 -12.21
C ILE A 61 2.78 2.95 -12.01
N VAL A 62 2.35 4.07 -12.57
CA VAL A 62 1.00 4.62 -12.43
C VAL A 62 0.35 4.69 -13.81
N GLN A 63 -0.82 4.07 -13.95
CA GLN A 63 -1.63 4.10 -15.15
C GLN A 63 -3.02 4.61 -14.78
N ILE A 64 -3.50 5.63 -15.47
CA ILE A 64 -4.78 6.29 -15.19
C ILE A 64 -5.60 6.28 -16.48
N ALA A 65 -6.59 5.39 -16.58
CA ALA A 65 -7.49 5.30 -17.72
C ALA A 65 -8.73 6.18 -17.49
N GLY A 66 -8.98 7.12 -18.39
CA GLY A 66 -10.13 8.03 -18.34
C GLY A 66 -11.37 7.56 -19.11
N GLY A 67 -11.28 6.41 -19.79
CA GLY A 67 -12.20 6.04 -20.87
C GLY A 67 -11.81 6.70 -22.21
N GLY A 68 -12.41 6.22 -23.30
CA GLY A 68 -12.08 6.64 -24.67
C GLY A 68 -11.11 5.69 -25.39
N ALA A 69 -10.81 6.03 -26.65
CA ALA A 69 -9.90 5.25 -27.51
C ALA A 69 -8.42 5.41 -27.14
N ASP A 70 -8.09 6.45 -26.38
CA ASP A 70 -6.72 6.71 -25.94
C ASP A 70 -6.41 5.86 -24.71
N ASP A 71 -5.57 4.85 -24.88
CA ASP A 71 -5.01 4.07 -23.78
C ASP A 71 -3.79 4.82 -23.20
N PRO A 72 -3.90 5.40 -22.00
CA PRO A 72 -2.84 6.25 -21.48
C PRO A 72 -1.63 5.41 -21.07
N GLU A 73 -0.46 5.85 -21.52
CA GLU A 73 0.81 5.19 -21.22
C GLU A 73 1.09 5.21 -19.71
N PRO A 74 1.51 4.08 -19.12
CA PRO A 74 1.93 4.06 -17.72
C PRO A 74 3.15 4.95 -17.48
N ALA A 75 3.09 5.77 -16.43
CA ALA A 75 4.20 6.63 -16.01
C ALA A 75 4.95 6.02 -14.82
N MET A 76 6.29 6.02 -14.87
CA MET A 76 7.12 5.68 -13.71
C MET A 76 7.42 6.94 -12.89
N VAL A 77 7.18 6.88 -11.58
CA VAL A 77 7.30 8.03 -10.66
C VAL A 77 8.00 7.65 -9.37
N ASP A 78 8.65 8.62 -8.73
CA ASP A 78 9.20 8.46 -7.39
C ASP A 78 8.10 8.48 -6.33
N VAL A 79 8.23 7.62 -5.32
CA VAL A 79 7.27 7.50 -4.23
C VAL A 79 7.95 7.82 -2.91
N THR A 80 7.44 8.84 -2.23
CA THR A 80 7.78 9.09 -0.83
C THR A 80 6.98 8.15 0.05
N VAL A 81 7.67 7.35 0.87
CA VAL A 81 7.05 6.43 1.84
C VAL A 81 7.38 6.87 3.27
N LYS A 82 6.35 7.01 4.11
CA LYS A 82 6.48 7.27 5.56
C LYS A 82 5.58 6.31 6.33
N GLY A 83 6.15 5.17 6.74
CA GLY A 83 5.38 4.06 7.30
C GLY A 83 4.41 3.49 6.26
N ARG A 84 3.09 3.63 6.51
CA ARG A 84 2.04 3.21 5.56
C ARG A 84 1.56 4.32 4.64
N LYS A 85 2.05 5.55 4.84
CA LYS A 85 1.68 6.70 4.01
C LYS A 85 2.56 6.74 2.77
N VAL A 86 1.95 6.97 1.62
CA VAL A 86 2.62 7.10 0.33
C VAL A 86 2.23 8.43 -0.31
N SER A 87 3.14 9.05 -1.04
CA SER A 87 2.81 10.20 -1.90
C SER A 87 3.71 10.24 -3.12
N PHE A 88 3.15 10.65 -4.25
CA PHE A 88 3.82 10.76 -5.54
C PHE A 88 3.11 11.82 -6.39
N THR A 89 3.76 12.24 -7.47
CA THR A 89 3.17 13.16 -8.47
C THR A 89 3.21 12.49 -9.83
N VAL A 90 2.09 12.46 -10.54
CA VAL A 90 1.98 11.92 -11.90
C VAL A 90 1.21 12.94 -12.75
N SER A 91 1.72 13.24 -13.95
CA SER A 91 1.11 14.21 -14.87
C SER A 91 0.79 15.58 -14.24
N GLY A 92 1.67 16.05 -13.34
CA GLY A 92 1.49 17.32 -12.62
C GLY A 92 0.52 17.26 -11.43
N VAL A 93 -0.17 16.15 -11.22
CA VAL A 93 -1.14 15.95 -10.14
C VAL A 93 -0.48 15.21 -8.98
N LYS A 94 -0.59 15.78 -7.78
CA LYS A 94 -0.06 15.19 -6.56
C LYS A 94 -1.09 14.28 -5.92
N TYR A 95 -0.66 13.08 -5.55
CA TYR A 95 -1.45 12.10 -4.82
C TYR A 95 -0.83 11.81 -3.46
N SER A 96 -1.68 11.67 -2.45
CA SER A 96 -1.30 11.20 -1.11
C SER A 96 -2.23 10.11 -0.64
N GLY A 97 -1.71 9.07 0.02
CA GLY A 97 -2.53 7.93 0.37
C GLY A 97 -2.01 7.10 1.53
N THR A 98 -2.84 6.14 1.92
CA THR A 98 -2.51 5.17 2.98
C THR A 98 -2.69 3.76 2.46
N VAL A 99 -1.64 2.96 2.63
CA VAL A 99 -1.62 1.54 2.29
C VAL A 99 -2.14 0.70 3.44
N THR A 100 -2.99 -0.26 3.13
CA THR A 100 -3.41 -1.34 4.02
C THR A 100 -3.05 -2.72 3.46
N ALA A 101 -3.45 -3.77 4.20
CA ALA A 101 -3.30 -5.14 3.74
C ALA A 101 -4.04 -5.40 2.43
N THR A 102 -5.19 -4.76 2.19
CA THR A 102 -6.08 -5.09 1.07
C THR A 102 -6.31 -3.95 0.08
N ARG A 103 -5.86 -2.74 0.37
CA ARG A 103 -6.15 -1.55 -0.44
C ARG A 103 -5.13 -0.43 -0.28
N LEU A 104 -5.10 0.45 -1.25
CA LEU A 104 -4.46 1.76 -1.22
C LEU A 104 -5.55 2.82 -1.40
N THR A 105 -5.76 3.69 -0.42
CA THR A 105 -6.66 4.84 -0.55
C THR A 105 -5.83 6.06 -0.89
N LEU A 106 -6.09 6.65 -2.06
CA LEU A 106 -5.44 7.86 -2.58
C LEU A 106 -6.38 9.04 -2.50
N LYS A 107 -5.80 10.22 -2.30
CA LYS A 107 -6.45 11.50 -2.41
C LYS A 107 -5.59 12.36 -3.33
N GLU A 108 -6.22 12.83 -4.39
CA GLU A 108 -5.69 13.89 -5.25
C GLU A 108 -5.68 15.21 -4.47
N ASP A 109 -4.62 16.01 -4.65
CA ASP A 109 -4.54 17.33 -4.04
C ASP A 109 -5.62 18.27 -4.61
N GLY A 110 -6.48 18.81 -3.75
CA GLY A 110 -7.65 19.59 -4.17
C GLY A 110 -8.78 18.79 -4.84
N GLY A 111 -8.60 17.47 -5.03
CA GLY A 111 -9.52 16.62 -5.79
C GLY A 111 -10.26 15.58 -4.95
N SER A 112 -10.80 14.58 -5.66
CA SER A 112 -11.56 13.47 -5.07
C SER A 112 -10.63 12.35 -4.54
N GLY A 113 -11.19 11.49 -3.69
CA GLY A 113 -10.48 10.32 -3.18
C GLY A 113 -10.84 9.06 -3.94
N GLU A 114 -9.86 8.19 -4.15
CA GLU A 114 -10.05 6.88 -4.81
C GLU A 114 -9.50 5.75 -3.93
N THR A 115 -10.14 4.58 -3.97
CA THR A 115 -9.64 3.38 -3.30
C THR A 115 -9.31 2.30 -4.32
N LEU A 116 -8.05 1.89 -4.34
CA LEU A 116 -7.50 0.85 -5.19
C LEU A 116 -7.40 -0.46 -4.42
N THR A 117 -7.84 -1.56 -5.01
CA THR A 117 -7.77 -2.89 -4.39
C THR A 117 -6.39 -3.49 -4.60
N ARG A 118 -5.77 -3.98 -3.52
CA ARG A 118 -4.51 -4.71 -3.61
C ARG A 118 -4.77 -6.06 -4.31
N LYS A 119 -4.03 -6.32 -5.37
CA LYS A 119 -4.07 -7.60 -6.08
C LYS A 119 -3.18 -8.63 -5.36
N PRO A 120 -3.59 -9.91 -5.31
CA PRO A 120 -2.78 -10.97 -4.72
C PRO A 120 -1.50 -11.18 -5.55
N GLU A 121 -0.39 -11.52 -4.90
CA GLU A 121 0.90 -11.71 -5.60
C GLU A 121 0.83 -12.82 -6.66
N SER A 122 -0.01 -13.83 -6.43
CA SER A 122 -0.26 -14.93 -7.37
C SER A 122 -0.94 -14.51 -8.67
N SER A 123 -1.49 -13.30 -8.77
CA SER A 123 -2.09 -12.81 -10.02
C SER A 123 -1.10 -12.10 -10.94
N PHE A 124 0.16 -11.93 -10.55
CA PHE A 124 1.14 -11.16 -11.33
C PHE A 124 1.76 -11.93 -12.51
N PHE A 125 1.78 -13.26 -12.46
CA PHE A 125 2.42 -14.13 -13.45
C PHE A 125 1.44 -15.14 -14.06
N ARG A 126 0.24 -14.70 -14.41
CA ARG A 126 -0.70 -15.53 -15.16
C ARG A 126 -0.48 -15.39 -16.66
#